data_AF-A0A9E3BIY2-F1
#
_entry.id   AF-A0A9E3BIY2-F1
#
_cell.length_a   1.000
_cell.length_b   1.000
_cell.length_c   1.000
_cell.angle_alpha   90.00
_cell.angle_beta   90.00
_cell.angle_gamma   90.00
#
_symmetry.space_group_name_H-M   'P 1'
#
loop_
_entity.id
_entity.type
_entity.pdbx_description
1 polymer ?
#
loop_
_entity_poly.entity_id
_entity_poly.type
_entity_poly.pdbx_seq_one_letter_code
_entity_poly.pdbx_strand_id
1 'polypeptide(L)'
;MQTTFRWYGAHDPVRLEHVRQIPGVTGIVSALYDVPVGEVWPKELLARLREEIEAHGLRFAVVESIPVHEEIKLGRPGRDRLIDNYRQSVRNMGELGIPVLCYNFMPIFDWTRTTL
;
A
#
# COMPACT_ATOMS: atom_id res chain seq x y z
N MET A 1 -9.05 -9.63 -16.77
CA MET A 1 -9.09 -8.27 -16.19
C MET A 1 -9.54 -8.40 -14.75
N GLN A 2 -8.83 -7.82 -13.78
CA GLN A 2 -9.24 -7.83 -12.36
C GLN A 2 -9.70 -6.43 -11.96
N THR A 3 -10.94 -6.30 -11.50
CA THR A 3 -11.45 -5.02 -10.99
C THR A 3 -11.14 -4.90 -9.50
N THR A 4 -10.57 -3.78 -9.10
CA THR A 4 -10.10 -3.54 -7.73
C THR A 4 -10.74 -2.30 -7.12
N PHE A 5 -10.77 -2.24 -5.79
CA PHE A 5 -11.23 -1.08 -5.02
C PHE A 5 -10.17 -0.66 -3.99
N ARG A 6 -9.92 0.64 -3.83
CA ARG A 6 -8.97 1.14 -2.83
C ARG A 6 -9.66 1.26 -1.46
N TRP A 7 -9.11 0.60 -0.47
CA TRP A 7 -9.66 0.52 0.89
C TRP A 7 -8.58 0.88 1.92
N TYR A 8 -8.92 1.74 2.89
CA TYR A 8 -7.97 2.39 3.80
C TYR A 8 -7.79 1.69 5.16
N GLY A 9 -8.10 0.38 5.25
CA GLY A 9 -7.97 -0.37 6.48
C GLY A 9 -9.19 -0.28 7.38
N ALA A 10 -9.10 -0.86 8.59
CA ALA A 10 -10.23 -1.04 9.50
C ALA A 10 -10.94 0.27 9.92
N HIS A 11 -10.28 1.42 9.79
CA HIS A 11 -10.85 2.74 10.09
C HIS A 11 -11.53 3.41 8.89
N ASP A 12 -11.48 2.82 7.70
CA ASP A 12 -12.22 3.29 6.54
C ASP A 12 -13.73 3.21 6.81
N PRO A 13 -14.51 4.29 6.63
CA PRO A 13 -15.97 4.22 6.76
C PRO A 13 -16.62 3.23 5.78
N VAL A 14 -15.95 2.93 4.66
CA VAL A 14 -16.37 1.91 3.71
C VAL A 14 -15.84 0.55 4.15
N ARG A 15 -16.71 -0.30 4.71
CA ARG A 15 -16.37 -1.65 5.17
C ARG A 15 -16.15 -2.62 3.99
N LEU A 16 -15.26 -3.60 4.17
CA LEU A 16 -15.03 -4.69 3.19
C LEU A 16 -16.33 -5.47 2.86
N GLU A 17 -17.24 -5.60 3.82
CA GLU A 17 -18.58 -6.18 3.63
C GLU A 17 -19.40 -5.46 2.55
N HIS A 18 -19.24 -4.13 2.43
CA HIS A 18 -19.88 -3.33 1.38
C HIS A 18 -19.11 -3.44 0.07
N VAL A 19 -17.77 -3.40 0.13
CA VAL A 19 -16.92 -3.49 -1.08
C VAL A 19 -17.17 -4.79 -1.84
N ARG A 20 -17.30 -5.92 -1.15
CA ARG A 20 -17.58 -7.22 -1.79
C ARG A 20 -18.93 -7.29 -2.52
N GLN A 21 -19.84 -6.36 -2.26
CA GLN A 21 -21.15 -6.29 -2.92
C GLN A 21 -21.09 -5.55 -4.26
N ILE A 22 -20.00 -4.83 -4.55
CA ILE A 22 -19.84 -4.08 -5.81
C ILE A 22 -19.67 -5.07 -6.97
N PRO A 23 -20.55 -5.05 -7.99
CA PRO A 23 -20.46 -6.00 -9.10
C PRO A 23 -19.10 -5.98 -9.80
N GLY A 24 -18.45 -7.14 -9.87
CA GLY A 24 -17.18 -7.35 -10.57
C GLY A 24 -15.92 -7.01 -9.76
N VAL A 25 -16.03 -6.36 -8.59
CA VAL A 25 -14.89 -6.11 -7.72
C VAL A 25 -14.46 -7.42 -7.06
N THR A 26 -13.19 -7.79 -7.25
CA THR A 26 -12.61 -9.04 -6.74
C THR A 26 -11.27 -8.82 -6.04
N GLY A 27 -10.74 -7.60 -6.08
CA GLY A 27 -9.47 -7.27 -5.43
C GLY A 27 -9.54 -5.96 -4.64
N ILE A 28 -8.67 -5.87 -3.65
CA ILE A 28 -8.43 -4.68 -2.85
C ILE A 28 -7.06 -4.10 -3.18
N VAL A 29 -7.02 -2.79 -3.26
CA VAL A 29 -5.83 -1.97 -3.19
C VAL A 29 -5.75 -1.37 -1.78
N SER A 30 -4.64 -1.53 -1.08
CA SER A 30 -4.50 -1.00 0.29
C SER A 30 -3.03 -0.74 0.67
N ALA A 31 -2.78 -0.30 1.89
CA ALA A 31 -1.45 0.04 2.41
C ALA A 31 -1.36 -0.21 3.93
N LEU A 32 -0.15 -0.18 4.47
CA LEU A 32 0.06 -0.06 5.91
C LEU A 32 0.15 1.43 6.28
N TYR A 33 -0.77 1.88 7.14
CA TYR A 33 -0.90 3.31 7.49
C TYR A 33 -0.13 3.71 8.76
N ASP A 34 0.25 2.73 9.59
CA ASP A 34 0.91 2.98 10.88
C ASP A 34 2.43 2.77 10.85
N VAL A 35 3.00 2.36 9.71
CA VAL A 35 4.46 2.20 9.55
C VAL A 35 5.07 3.55 9.20
N PRO A 36 6.05 4.06 9.98
CA PRO A 36 6.71 5.32 9.66
C PRO A 36 7.34 5.32 8.27
N VAL A 37 7.32 6.47 7.59
CA VAL A 37 7.89 6.61 6.25
C VAL A 37 9.38 6.32 6.28
N GLY A 38 9.83 5.47 5.34
CA GLY A 38 11.24 5.06 5.22
C GLY A 38 11.61 3.84 6.06
N GLU A 39 10.73 3.35 6.94
CA GLU A 39 10.94 2.10 7.67
C GLU A 39 10.50 0.88 6.85
N VAL A 40 11.07 -0.28 7.19
CA VAL A 40 10.69 -1.55 6.57
C VAL A 40 9.24 -1.86 6.91
N TRP A 41 8.44 -2.21 5.91
CA TRP A 41 7.09 -2.73 6.12
C TRP A 41 7.19 -4.17 6.62
N PRO A 42 6.80 -4.46 7.87
CA PRO A 42 6.92 -5.80 8.44
C PRO A 42 6.04 -6.79 7.68
N LYS A 43 6.58 -7.99 7.42
CA LYS A 43 5.87 -9.06 6.73
C LYS A 43 4.60 -9.46 7.49
N GLU A 44 4.66 -9.45 8.81
CA GLU A 44 3.56 -9.84 9.69
C GLU A 44 2.37 -8.88 9.57
N LEU A 45 2.63 -7.57 9.41
CA LEU A 45 1.56 -6.59 9.23
C LEU A 45 0.92 -6.70 7.84
N LEU A 46 1.73 -6.92 6.81
CA LEU A 46 1.23 -7.22 5.46
C LEU A 46 0.39 -8.51 5.44
N ALA A 47 0.82 -9.55 6.17
CA ALA A 47 0.09 -10.81 6.28
C ALA A 47 -1.27 -10.62 6.97
N ARG A 48 -1.32 -9.88 8.09
CA ARG A 48 -2.59 -9.56 8.78
C ARG A 48 -3.56 -8.79 7.88
N LEU A 49 -3.08 -7.76 7.18
CA LEU A 49 -3.91 -7.00 6.24
C LEU A 49 -4.44 -7.92 5.12
N ARG A 50 -3.59 -8.80 4.60
CA ARG A 50 -3.98 -9.80 3.59
C ARG A 50 -5.07 -10.73 4.14
N GLU A 51 -4.89 -11.29 5.32
CA GLU A 51 -5.84 -12.19 5.98
C GLU A 51 -7.20 -11.52 6.19
N GLU A 52 -7.22 -10.26 6.64
CA GLU A 52 -8.45 -9.49 6.83
C GLU A 52 -9.22 -9.29 5.51
N ILE A 53 -8.50 -8.94 4.44
CA ILE A 53 -9.06 -8.79 3.09
C ILE A 53 -9.61 -10.14 2.58
N GLU A 54 -8.82 -11.21 2.71
CA GLU A 54 -9.16 -12.54 2.23
C GLU A 54 -10.31 -13.18 3.01
N ALA A 55 -10.48 -12.86 4.29
CA ALA A 55 -11.62 -13.28 5.10
C ALA A 55 -12.97 -12.77 4.54
N HIS A 56 -12.96 -11.69 3.74
CA HIS A 56 -14.14 -11.15 3.08
C HIS A 56 -14.34 -11.68 1.64
N GLY A 57 -13.54 -12.65 1.21
CA GLY A 57 -13.59 -13.23 -0.13
C GLY A 57 -13.00 -12.33 -1.23
N LEU A 58 -12.17 -11.36 -0.84
CA LEU A 58 -11.48 -10.45 -1.76
C LEU A 58 -9.98 -10.78 -1.78
N ARG A 59 -9.29 -10.45 -2.88
CA ARG A 59 -7.84 -10.63 -2.98
C ARG A 59 -7.10 -9.36 -2.62
N PHE A 60 -6.05 -9.42 -1.80
CA PHE A 60 -5.11 -8.31 -1.68
C PHE A 60 -4.26 -8.21 -2.96
N ALA A 61 -4.63 -7.30 -3.86
CA ALA A 61 -4.17 -7.32 -5.25
C ALA A 61 -3.02 -6.33 -5.50
N VAL A 62 -3.04 -5.17 -4.85
CA VAL A 62 -2.08 -4.09 -5.07
C VAL A 62 -1.78 -3.39 -3.75
N VAL A 63 -0.51 -3.06 -3.51
CA VAL A 63 -0.15 -2.08 -2.47
C VAL A 63 -0.15 -0.68 -3.08
N GLU A 64 -0.92 0.23 -2.49
CA GLU A 64 -0.92 1.66 -2.85
C GLU A 64 -1.03 2.54 -1.59
N SER A 65 0.09 3.02 -1.04
CA SER A 65 1.46 2.95 -1.57
C SER A 65 2.48 2.70 -0.46
N ILE A 66 3.68 2.23 -0.84
CA ILE A 66 4.86 2.36 0.02
C ILE A 66 5.44 3.76 -0.25
N PRO A 67 5.45 4.69 0.72
CA PRO A 67 5.90 6.05 0.46
C PRO A 67 7.42 6.10 0.23
N VAL A 68 7.85 6.78 -0.84
CA VAL A 68 9.27 7.07 -1.08
C VAL A 68 9.70 8.23 -0.19
N HIS A 69 10.67 7.99 0.69
CA HIS A 69 11.17 9.00 1.63
C HIS A 69 11.82 10.20 0.90
N GLU A 70 11.67 11.42 1.42
CA GLU A 70 12.16 12.65 0.78
C GLU A 70 13.68 12.66 0.57
N GLU A 71 14.46 12.07 1.49
CA GLU A 71 15.91 11.92 1.29
C GLU A 71 16.27 11.11 0.03
N ILE A 72 15.44 10.13 -0.37
CA ILE A 72 15.62 9.41 -1.63
C ILE A 72 15.36 10.35 -2.79
N LYS A 73 14.24 11.08 -2.76
CA LYS A 73 13.86 12.05 -3.81
C LYS A 73 14.91 13.14 -4.01
N LEU A 74 15.46 13.65 -2.91
CA LEU A 74 16.47 14.70 -2.89
C LEU A 74 17.90 14.19 -3.08
N GLY A 75 18.12 12.87 -3.13
CA GLY A 75 19.44 12.28 -3.29
C GLY A 75 20.41 12.54 -2.14
N ARG A 76 19.91 12.60 -0.89
CA ARG A 76 20.73 12.90 0.30
C ARG A 76 21.56 11.69 0.76
N PRO A 77 22.62 11.90 1.58
CA PRO A 77 23.50 10.81 2.02
C PRO A 77 22.80 9.62 2.71
N GLY A 78 21.67 9.85 3.41
CA GLY A 78 20.91 8.79 4.07
C GLY A 78 20.05 7.91 3.14
N ARG A 79 20.00 8.22 1.83
CA ARG A 79 19.11 7.54 0.88
C ARG A 79 19.37 6.05 0.74
N ASP A 80 20.63 5.60 0.84
CA ASP A 80 20.97 4.21 0.54
C ASP A 80 20.35 3.26 1.58
N ARG A 81 20.42 3.62 2.87
CA ARG A 81 19.71 2.90 3.96
C ARG A 81 18.21 2.82 3.69
N LEU A 82 17.62 3.94 3.26
CA LEU A 82 16.17 4.03 3.01
C LEU A 82 15.76 3.21 1.77
N ILE A 83 16.60 3.16 0.73
CA ILE A 83 16.39 2.32 -0.45
C ILE A 83 16.47 0.85 -0.05
N ASP A 84 17.38 0.46 0.83
CA ASP A 84 17.48 -0.91 1.34
C ASP A 84 16.26 -1.30 2.18
N ASN A 85 15.73 -0.38 3.00
CA ASN A 85 14.46 -0.59 3.69
C ASN A 85 13.30 -0.80 2.70
N TYR A 86 13.21 0.05 1.68
CA TYR A 86 12.18 -0.04 0.63
C TYR A 86 12.27 -1.36 -0.13
N ARG A 87 13.49 -1.79 -0.48
CA ARG A 87 13.79 -3.09 -1.09
C ARG A 87 13.33 -4.26 -0.22
N GLN A 88 13.52 -4.18 1.11
CA GLN A 88 13.06 -5.21 2.02
C GLN A 88 11.53 -5.27 2.07
N SER A 89 10.84 -4.12 2.10
CA SER A 89 9.38 -4.06 2.00
C SER A 89 8.85 -4.73 0.72
N VAL A 90 9.50 -4.49 -0.43
CA VAL A 90 9.14 -5.15 -1.70
C VAL A 90 9.38 -6.67 -1.66
N ARG A 91 10.44 -7.14 -1.00
CA ARG A 91 10.66 -8.59 -0.80
C ARG A 91 9.56 -9.20 0.05
N ASN A 92 9.20 -8.56 1.16
CA ASN A 92 8.13 -9.01 2.05
C ASN A 92 6.79 -9.12 1.30
N MET A 93 6.47 -8.15 0.44
CA MET A 93 5.31 -8.23 -0.46
C MET A 93 5.38 -9.45 -1.40
N GLY A 94 6.52 -9.66 -2.05
CA GLY A 94 6.74 -10.77 -2.97
C GLY A 94 6.59 -12.13 -2.30
N GLU A 95 7.13 -12.29 -1.09
CA GLU A 95 6.99 -13.51 -0.29
C GLU A 95 5.53 -13.81 0.10
N LEU A 96 4.69 -12.79 0.21
CA LEU A 96 3.27 -12.92 0.46
C LEU A 96 2.43 -13.03 -0.82
N GLY A 97 3.06 -13.01 -1.99
CA GLY A 97 2.39 -13.13 -3.28
C GLY A 97 1.61 -11.89 -3.70
N ILE A 98 1.93 -10.71 -3.16
CA ILE A 98 1.32 -9.43 -3.54
C ILE A 98 2.06 -8.91 -4.80
N PRO A 99 1.43 -8.93 -5.98
CA PRO A 99 2.17 -8.86 -7.24
C PRO A 99 2.49 -7.44 -7.72
N VAL A 100 1.83 -6.42 -7.19
CA VAL A 100 1.90 -5.05 -7.70
C VAL A 100 2.11 -4.06 -6.57
N LEU A 101 3.08 -3.17 -6.77
CA LEU A 101 3.32 -1.98 -5.96
C LEU A 101 3.06 -0.72 -6.79
N CYS A 102 2.12 0.11 -6.36
CA CYS A 102 1.91 1.46 -6.84
C CYS A 102 2.65 2.45 -5.92
N TYR A 103 3.40 3.37 -6.52
CA TYR A 103 4.17 4.41 -5.81
C TYR A 103 4.27 5.67 -6.68
N ASN A 104 4.71 6.77 -6.08
CA ASN A 104 5.02 8.00 -6.81
C ASN A 104 6.36 8.59 -6.38
N PHE A 105 6.84 9.57 -7.15
CA PHE A 105 8.08 10.30 -6.91
C PHE A 105 7.84 11.82 -6.90
N MET A 106 6.69 12.24 -6.37
CA MET A 106 6.31 13.65 -6.36
C MET A 106 6.99 14.36 -5.19
N PRO A 107 7.70 15.47 -5.41
CA PRO A 107 8.38 16.20 -4.35
C PRO A 107 7.38 17.00 -3.52
N ILE A 108 7.51 16.95 -2.19
CA ILE A 108 6.74 17.72 -1.19
C ILE A 108 5.25 17.35 -1.11
N PHE A 109 4.52 17.39 -2.22
CA PHE A 109 3.09 17.11 -2.29
C PHE A 109 2.85 15.77 -3.00
N ASP A 110 1.88 15.01 -2.50
CA ASP A 110 1.41 13.80 -3.17
C ASP A 110 0.45 14.21 -4.30
N TRP A 111 -0.78 14.60 -3.99
CA TRP A 111 -1.70 15.14 -4.99
C TRP A 111 -2.27 16.49 -4.55
N THR A 112 -2.42 17.40 -5.51
CA THR A 112 -2.91 18.76 -5.24
C THR A 112 -4.29 18.96 -5.87
N ARG A 113 -5.19 19.63 -5.15
CA ARG A 113 -6.47 20.13 -5.67
C ARG A 113 -6.69 21.56 -5.23
N THR A 114 -7.46 22.28 -6.01
CA THR A 114 -8.07 23.56 -5.61
C THR A 114 -9.58 23.37 -5.59
N THR A 115 -10.27 24.15 -4.76
CA THR A 115 -11.72 24.33 -4.84
C THR A 115 -11.92 25.82 -5.01
N LEU A 116 -12.10 26.24 -6.26
CA LEU A 116 -12.25 27.62 -6.68
C LEU A 116 -13.74 27.97 -6.81
#